data_AF-A0A968LII2-F1
#
_entry.id   AF-A0A968LII2-F1
#
_cell.length_a   1.000
_cell.length_b   1.000
_cell.length_c   1.000
_cell.angle_alpha   90.00
_cell.angle_beta   90.00
_cell.angle_gamma   90.00
#
_symmetry.space_group_name_H-M   'P 1'
#
loop_
_entity.id
_entity.type
_entity.pdbx_description
1 polymer ?
#
loop_
_entity_poly.entity_id
_entity_poly.type
_entity_poly.pdbx_seq_one_letter_code
_entity_poly.pdbx_strand_id
1 'polypeptide(L)'
;MVRKAASEELAQLAAIESEEAQRQKAKAEELLKIALHESEQALSDKAKAEEQARLATAEREYTRQKQQDLYETIEDEIERETRKLKEENETLQAENQRLQQERYRLFTKAESMMPTEALKHGQNAIYFEMTENDFYPSERKDLILEIIKRSSASVHPGSRSAHVLQDLLKRNQSSGRRESLKREIDNLFKGYRKVESPLRSELQHLGFEFISDNHHHKIRFCDDPRYTVSFAKTPSDWRAGKNIADDICHRIL
;
A
#
# COMPACT_ATOMS: atom_id res chain seq x y z
N MET A 1 98.75 51.18 -62.23
CA MET A 1 97.50 50.43 -62.50
C MET A 1 97.14 49.45 -61.38
N VAL A 2 98.09 48.78 -60.71
CA VAL A 2 97.82 47.75 -59.70
C VAL A 2 97.17 48.25 -58.39
N ARG A 3 97.49 49.47 -57.92
CA ARG A 3 96.92 50.04 -56.67
C ARG A 3 95.44 50.46 -56.75
N LYS A 4 94.89 50.70 -57.95
CA LYS A 4 93.48 51.11 -58.14
C LYS A 4 92.54 49.90 -58.15
N ALA A 5 92.97 48.82 -58.80
CA ALA A 5 92.24 47.54 -58.83
C ALA A 5 92.11 46.91 -57.43
N ALA A 6 93.19 46.96 -56.63
CA ALA A 6 93.17 46.43 -55.26
C ALA A 6 92.26 47.23 -54.30
N SER A 7 92.09 48.54 -54.48
CA SER A 7 91.14 49.32 -53.66
C SER A 7 89.70 49.15 -54.13
N GLU A 8 89.47 48.87 -55.41
CA GLU A 8 88.14 48.54 -55.95
C GLU A 8 87.66 47.15 -55.49
N GLU A 9 88.54 46.14 -55.45
CA GLU A 9 88.19 44.81 -54.89
C GLU A 9 87.91 44.85 -53.38
N LEU A 10 88.71 45.59 -52.61
CA LEU A 10 88.46 45.79 -51.16
C LEU A 10 87.15 46.55 -50.90
N ALA A 11 86.81 47.53 -51.73
CA ALA A 11 85.54 48.26 -51.63
C ALA A 11 84.34 47.38 -52.02
N GLN A 12 84.49 46.49 -53.02
CA GLN A 12 83.46 45.53 -53.41
C GLN A 12 83.22 44.46 -52.34
N LEU A 13 84.28 43.92 -51.72
CA LEU A 13 84.16 42.98 -50.61
C LEU A 13 83.47 43.61 -49.38
N ALA A 14 83.84 44.84 -49.01
CA ALA A 14 83.18 45.56 -47.92
C ALA A 14 81.71 45.90 -48.22
N ALA A 15 81.35 46.15 -49.49
CA ALA A 15 79.97 46.37 -49.90
C ALA A 15 79.13 45.09 -49.82
N ILE A 16 79.69 43.94 -50.20
CA ILE A 16 79.03 42.62 -50.09
C ILE A 16 78.82 42.26 -48.62
N GLU A 17 79.83 42.43 -47.76
CA GLU A 17 79.70 42.21 -46.31
C GLU A 17 78.66 43.14 -45.68
N SER A 18 78.62 44.41 -46.10
CA SER A 18 77.60 45.38 -45.66
C SER A 18 76.19 44.98 -46.10
N GLU A 19 76.03 44.49 -47.33
CA GLU A 19 74.74 44.06 -47.88
C GLU A 19 74.27 42.73 -47.23
N GLU A 20 75.19 41.80 -46.96
CA GLU A 20 74.91 40.59 -46.19
C GLU A 20 74.52 40.91 -44.75
N ALA A 21 75.22 41.84 -44.09
CA ALA A 21 74.86 42.30 -42.75
C ALA A 21 73.48 42.97 -42.72
N GLN A 22 73.13 43.75 -43.74
CA GLN A 22 71.78 44.33 -43.88
C GLN A 22 70.72 43.26 -44.13
N ARG A 23 70.99 42.25 -44.96
CA ARG A 23 70.07 41.11 -45.16
C ARG A 23 69.87 40.28 -43.90
N GLN A 24 70.95 40.01 -43.15
CA GLN A 24 70.86 39.31 -41.87
C GLN A 24 70.07 40.11 -40.85
N LYS A 25 70.29 41.43 -40.77
CA LYS A 25 69.53 42.32 -39.90
C LYS A 25 68.04 42.34 -40.26
N ALA A 26 67.69 42.47 -41.54
CA ALA A 26 66.30 42.44 -42.00
C ALA A 26 65.63 41.09 -41.69
N LYS A 27 66.34 39.98 -41.91
CA LYS A 27 65.85 38.63 -41.58
C LYS A 27 65.65 38.45 -40.06
N ALA A 28 66.53 38.99 -39.24
CA ALA A 28 66.40 38.98 -37.79
C ALA A 28 65.21 39.84 -37.30
N GLU A 29 64.99 41.01 -37.89
CA GLU A 29 63.83 41.87 -37.60
C GLU A 29 62.50 41.20 -37.98
N GLU A 30 62.46 40.45 -39.09
CA GLU A 30 61.27 39.72 -39.51
C GLU A 30 60.97 38.52 -38.60
N LEU A 31 61.99 37.74 -38.22
CA LEU A 31 61.86 36.68 -37.23
C LEU A 31 61.41 37.23 -35.86
N LEU A 32 61.90 38.40 -35.45
CA LEU A 32 61.49 39.04 -34.20
C LEU A 32 60.01 39.44 -34.24
N LYS A 33 59.50 39.96 -35.36
CA LYS A 33 58.07 40.29 -35.53
C LYS A 33 57.18 39.05 -35.44
N ILE A 34 57.59 37.94 -36.08
CA ILE A 34 56.86 36.68 -36.01
C ILE A 34 56.81 36.18 -34.56
N ALA A 35 57.96 36.15 -33.88
CA ALA A 35 58.04 35.72 -32.48
C ALA A 35 57.21 36.61 -31.54
N LEU A 36 57.15 37.93 -31.79
CA LEU A 36 56.30 38.84 -31.03
C LEU A 36 54.82 38.53 -31.23
N HIS A 37 54.39 38.31 -32.48
CA HIS A 37 53.01 37.98 -32.79
C HIS A 37 52.58 36.63 -32.18
N GLU A 38 53.45 35.63 -32.25
CA GLU A 38 53.22 34.33 -31.61
C GLU A 38 53.14 34.46 -30.08
N SER A 39 53.99 35.29 -29.47
CA SER A 39 53.93 35.58 -28.04
C SER A 39 52.64 36.29 -27.64
N GLU A 40 52.15 37.25 -28.43
CA GLU A 40 50.89 37.95 -28.18
C GLU A 40 49.69 37.02 -28.31
N GLN A 41 49.68 36.13 -29.31
CA GLN A 41 48.65 35.10 -29.45
C GLN A 41 48.66 34.13 -28.27
N ALA A 42 49.84 33.64 -27.87
CA ALA A 42 49.97 32.75 -26.73
C ALA A 42 49.48 33.39 -25.42
N LEU A 43 49.74 34.70 -25.22
CA LEU A 43 49.22 35.45 -24.08
C LEU A 43 47.69 35.59 -24.12
N SER A 44 47.13 35.86 -25.30
CA SER A 44 45.68 35.95 -25.50
C SER A 44 44.97 34.63 -25.23
N ASP A 45 45.52 33.52 -25.73
CA ASP A 45 44.94 32.19 -25.53
C ASP A 45 45.11 31.71 -24.09
N LYS A 46 46.23 32.03 -23.45
CA LYS A 46 46.41 31.81 -22.01
C LYS A 46 45.37 32.57 -21.18
N ALA A 47 45.11 33.84 -21.48
CA ALA A 47 44.10 34.64 -20.77
C ALA A 47 42.69 34.06 -20.95
N LYS A 48 42.33 33.60 -22.15
CA LYS A 48 41.03 32.93 -22.39
C LYS A 48 40.93 31.60 -21.63
N ALA A 49 42.01 30.82 -21.60
CA ALA A 49 42.03 29.55 -20.88
C ALA A 49 41.91 29.75 -19.36
N GLU A 50 42.58 30.76 -18.81
CA GLU A 50 42.46 31.16 -17.40
C GLU A 50 41.03 31.59 -17.06
N GLU A 51 40.39 32.39 -17.91
CA GLU A 51 39.00 32.82 -17.70
C GLU A 51 38.02 31.63 -17.79
N GLN A 52 38.19 30.72 -18.75
CA GLN A 52 37.38 29.50 -18.84
C GLN A 52 37.56 28.60 -17.62
N ALA A 53 38.78 28.44 -17.11
CA ALA A 53 39.03 27.69 -15.89
C ALA A 53 38.36 28.33 -14.67
N ARG A 54 38.30 29.67 -14.62
CA ARG A 54 37.67 30.44 -13.56
C ARG A 54 36.14 30.31 -13.57
N LEU A 55 35.53 30.33 -14.76
CA LEU A 55 34.09 30.07 -14.92
C LEU A 55 33.74 28.63 -14.56
N ALA A 56 34.53 27.66 -15.03
CA ALA A 56 34.30 26.25 -14.73
C ALA A 56 34.44 25.92 -13.23
N THR A 57 35.34 26.60 -12.52
CA THR A 57 35.47 26.46 -11.05
C THR A 57 34.28 27.06 -10.32
N ALA A 58 33.84 28.27 -10.70
CA ALA A 58 32.64 28.89 -10.15
C ALA A 58 31.37 28.04 -10.39
N GLU A 59 31.20 27.47 -11.58
CA GLU A 59 30.05 26.61 -11.89
C GLU A 59 30.06 25.29 -11.08
N ARG A 60 31.25 24.71 -10.86
CA ARG A 60 31.41 23.54 -9.99
C ARG A 60 31.08 23.87 -8.54
N GLU A 61 31.54 25.01 -8.03
CA GLU A 61 31.23 25.45 -6.67
C GLU A 61 29.73 25.71 -6.49
N TYR A 62 29.09 26.39 -7.45
CA TYR A 62 27.65 26.61 -7.45
C TYR A 62 26.86 25.29 -7.46
N THR A 63 27.25 24.36 -8.33
CA THR A 63 26.60 23.04 -8.41
C THR A 63 26.77 22.26 -7.11
N ARG A 64 27.95 22.33 -6.49
CA ARG A 64 28.24 21.68 -5.22
C ARG A 64 27.41 22.27 -4.08
N GLN A 65 27.26 23.60 -4.01
CA GLN A 65 26.40 24.25 -3.03
C GLN A 65 24.95 23.81 -3.19
N LYS A 66 24.42 23.86 -4.43
CA LYS A 66 23.05 23.43 -4.70
C LYS A 66 22.80 21.96 -4.37
N GLN A 67 23.79 21.10 -4.60
CA GLN A 67 23.72 19.70 -4.17
C GLN A 67 23.69 19.58 -2.65
N GLN A 68 24.54 20.33 -1.95
CA GLN A 68 24.58 20.33 -0.49
C GLN A 68 23.24 20.80 0.12
N ASP A 69 22.68 21.91 -0.38
CA ASP A 69 21.38 22.42 0.07
C ASP A 69 20.26 21.39 -0.14
N LEU A 70 20.30 20.66 -1.26
CA LEU A 70 19.35 19.60 -1.56
C LEU A 70 19.51 18.42 -0.61
N TYR A 71 20.73 18.02 -0.28
CA TYR A 71 20.98 16.95 0.69
C TYR A 71 20.47 17.33 2.09
N GLU A 72 20.76 18.55 2.55
CA GLU A 72 20.29 19.05 3.85
C GLU A 72 18.75 19.06 3.91
N THR A 73 18.09 19.51 2.83
CA THR A 73 16.61 19.52 2.76
C THR A 73 16.02 18.10 2.83
N ILE A 74 16.64 17.14 2.13
CA ILE A 74 16.19 15.74 2.13
C ILE A 74 16.41 15.09 3.50
N GLU A 75 17.56 15.34 4.14
CA GLU A 75 17.83 14.85 5.50
C GLU A 75 16.78 15.35 6.49
N ASP A 76 16.45 16.65 6.47
CA ASP A 76 15.41 17.24 7.32
C ASP A 76 14.02 16.64 7.08
N GLU A 77 13.69 16.25 5.85
CA GLU A 77 12.43 15.60 5.52
C GLU A 77 12.39 14.16 6.01
N ILE A 78 13.46 13.38 5.78
CA ILE A 78 13.62 12.02 6.28
C ILE A 78 13.55 11.98 7.80
N GLU A 79 14.20 12.91 8.50
CA GLU A 79 14.16 12.97 9.96
C GLU A 79 12.75 13.26 10.49
N ARG A 80 12.03 14.20 9.87
CA ARG A 80 10.64 14.52 10.23
C ARG A 80 9.73 13.33 10.04
N GLU A 81 9.84 12.64 8.91
CA GLU A 81 9.00 11.49 8.60
C GLU A 81 9.32 10.28 9.48
N THR A 82 10.61 10.04 9.74
CA THR A 82 11.07 9.00 10.67
C THR A 82 10.54 9.25 12.08
N ARG A 83 10.50 10.51 12.52
CA ARG A 83 9.94 10.87 13.84
C ARG A 83 8.45 10.59 13.93
N LYS A 84 7.67 11.03 12.92
CA LYS A 84 6.23 10.75 12.84
C LYS A 84 5.92 9.26 12.86
N LEU A 85 6.64 8.48 12.05
CA LEU A 85 6.45 7.03 11.99
C LEU A 85 6.79 6.35 13.32
N LYS A 86 7.82 6.83 14.04
CA LYS A 86 8.13 6.32 15.39
C LYS A 86 7.01 6.62 16.39
N GLU A 87 6.51 7.86 16.43
CA GLU A 87 5.40 8.25 17.30
C GLU A 87 4.12 7.44 17.01
N GLU A 88 3.80 7.23 15.73
CA GLU A 88 2.66 6.40 15.34
C GLU A 88 2.85 4.92 15.74
N ASN A 89 4.06 4.38 15.59
CA ASN A 89 4.34 3.01 16.01
C ASN A 89 4.22 2.84 17.53
N GLU A 90 4.70 3.81 18.31
CA GLU A 90 4.58 3.80 19.77
C GLU A 90 3.11 3.86 20.22
N THR A 91 2.29 4.70 19.58
CA THR A 91 0.86 4.78 19.91
C THR A 91 0.11 3.49 19.55
N LEU A 92 0.36 2.92 18.37
CA LEU A 92 -0.22 1.64 17.95
C LEU A 92 0.22 0.49 18.86
N GLN A 93 1.49 0.47 19.30
CA GLN A 93 1.99 -0.54 20.24
C GLN A 93 1.31 -0.42 21.61
N ALA A 94 1.14 0.80 22.13
CA ALA A 94 0.45 1.04 23.39
C ALA A 94 -1.03 0.61 23.32
N GLU A 95 -1.71 0.90 22.21
CA GLU A 95 -3.10 0.47 21.99
C GLU A 95 -3.21 -1.05 21.87
N ASN A 96 -2.28 -1.70 21.16
CA ASN A 96 -2.25 -3.14 21.04
C ASN A 96 -2.06 -3.82 22.41
N GLN A 97 -1.13 -3.31 23.23
CA GLN A 97 -0.94 -3.80 24.60
C GLN A 97 -2.20 -3.63 25.46
N ARG A 98 -2.86 -2.47 25.37
CA ARG A 98 -4.13 -2.22 26.08
C ARG A 98 -5.21 -3.23 25.64
N LEU A 99 -5.39 -3.44 24.34
CA LEU A 99 -6.38 -4.38 23.81
C LEU A 99 -6.05 -5.83 24.22
N GLN A 100 -4.77 -6.20 24.26
CA GLN A 100 -4.34 -7.51 24.74
C GLN A 100 -4.68 -7.71 26.23
N GLN A 101 -4.44 -6.70 27.07
CA GLN A 101 -4.82 -6.74 28.48
C GLN A 101 -6.33 -6.83 28.67
N GLU A 102 -7.10 -6.08 27.88
CA GLU A 102 -8.56 -6.14 27.92
C GLU A 102 -9.08 -7.50 27.47
N ARG A 103 -8.53 -8.07 26.39
CA ARG A 103 -8.84 -9.42 25.94
C ARG A 103 -8.51 -10.46 27.00
N TYR A 104 -7.35 -10.35 27.66
CA TYR A 104 -6.99 -11.24 28.76
C TYR A 104 -7.97 -11.11 29.93
N ARG A 105 -8.31 -9.89 30.34
CA ARG A 105 -9.29 -9.64 31.41
C ARG A 105 -10.67 -10.22 31.09
N LEU A 106 -11.14 -10.04 29.86
CA LEU A 106 -12.41 -10.60 29.40
C LEU A 106 -12.34 -12.13 29.35
N PHE A 107 -11.22 -12.69 28.90
CA PHE A 107 -10.99 -14.13 28.89
C PHE A 107 -11.03 -14.71 30.31
N THR A 108 -10.28 -14.14 31.27
CA THR A 108 -10.31 -14.57 32.68
C THR A 108 -11.69 -14.39 33.31
N LYS A 109 -12.43 -13.34 32.94
CA LYS A 109 -13.81 -13.15 33.38
C LYS A 109 -14.73 -14.24 32.82
N ALA A 110 -14.63 -14.57 31.54
CA ALA A 110 -15.39 -15.64 30.92
C ALA A 110 -15.04 -17.01 31.54
N GLU A 111 -13.75 -17.27 31.73
CA GLU A 111 -13.23 -18.50 32.34
C GLU A 111 -13.65 -18.64 33.80
N SER A 112 -13.73 -17.56 34.58
CA SER A 112 -14.26 -17.60 35.95
C SER A 112 -15.79 -17.72 36.01
N MET A 113 -16.50 -17.28 34.97
CA MET A 113 -17.96 -17.41 34.86
C MET A 113 -18.39 -18.83 34.44
N MET A 114 -17.61 -19.52 33.61
CA MET A 114 -17.88 -20.88 33.11
C MET A 114 -18.07 -21.94 34.22
N PRO A 115 -17.21 -22.05 35.26
CA PRO A 115 -17.45 -22.95 36.40
C PRO A 115 -18.70 -22.58 37.18
N THR A 116 -19.01 -21.29 37.33
CA THR A 116 -20.19 -20.84 38.10
C THR A 116 -21.52 -21.10 37.39
N GLU A 117 -21.60 -21.04 36.06
CA GLU A 117 -22.83 -21.39 35.34
C GLU A 117 -23.07 -22.91 35.35
N ALA A 118 -22.00 -23.70 35.20
CA ALA A 118 -22.01 -25.15 35.38
C ALA A 118 -22.48 -25.56 36.80
N LEU A 119 -21.95 -24.89 37.85
CA LEU A 119 -22.32 -25.14 39.24
C LEU A 119 -23.74 -24.63 39.58
N LYS A 120 -24.23 -23.57 38.93
CA LYS A 120 -25.59 -23.02 39.13
C LYS A 120 -26.69 -23.90 38.52
N HIS A 121 -26.39 -24.68 37.49
CA HIS A 121 -27.39 -25.51 36.80
C HIS A 121 -27.47 -26.96 37.30
N GLY A 122 -26.61 -27.36 38.24
CA GLY A 122 -26.69 -28.65 38.94
C GLY A 122 -26.56 -29.87 38.01
N GLN A 123 -27.10 -31.02 38.43
CA GLN A 123 -27.05 -32.31 37.70
C GLN A 123 -27.79 -32.32 36.33
N ASN A 124 -28.36 -31.19 35.91
CA ASN A 124 -29.22 -31.10 34.71
C ASN A 124 -28.54 -30.42 33.51
N ALA A 125 -27.24 -30.10 33.60
CA ALA A 125 -26.47 -29.56 32.49
C ALA A 125 -26.00 -30.67 31.53
N ILE A 126 -26.14 -30.43 30.22
CA ILE A 126 -25.66 -31.30 29.15
C ILE A 126 -24.62 -30.54 28.34
N TYR A 127 -23.46 -31.14 28.13
CA TYR A 127 -22.36 -30.56 27.37
C TYR A 127 -22.20 -31.30 26.04
N PHE A 128 -22.16 -30.53 24.95
CA PHE A 128 -21.83 -31.01 23.61
C PHE A 128 -20.51 -30.39 23.19
N GLU A 129 -19.53 -31.23 22.84
CA GLU A 129 -18.29 -30.79 22.24
C GLU A 129 -18.52 -30.49 20.75
N MET A 130 -18.05 -29.34 20.27
CA MET A 130 -18.18 -28.90 18.89
C MET A 130 -16.95 -28.11 18.45
N THR A 131 -16.54 -28.26 17.19
CA THR A 131 -15.40 -27.52 16.59
C THR A 131 -15.83 -26.35 15.70
N GLU A 132 -17.09 -26.32 15.26
CA GLU A 132 -17.64 -25.20 14.48
C GLU A 132 -17.80 -23.96 15.36
N ASN A 133 -17.57 -22.78 14.81
CA ASN A 133 -17.65 -21.50 15.52
C ASN A 133 -18.94 -20.75 15.19
N ASP A 134 -19.41 -19.91 16.12
CA ASP A 134 -20.52 -18.98 15.87
C ASP A 134 -20.09 -17.92 14.83
N PHE A 135 -20.86 -17.77 13.74
CA PHE A 135 -20.67 -16.65 12.80
C PHE A 135 -21.15 -15.32 13.38
N TYR A 136 -22.14 -15.38 14.26
CA TYR A 136 -22.68 -14.24 15.01
C TYR A 136 -23.07 -14.71 16.42
N PRO A 137 -23.20 -13.81 17.40
CA PRO A 137 -23.41 -14.21 18.79
C PRO A 137 -24.60 -15.17 18.96
N SER A 138 -24.35 -16.33 19.59
CA SER A 138 -25.35 -17.37 19.88
C SER A 138 -25.92 -18.11 18.65
N GLU A 139 -25.25 -18.07 17.49
CA GLU A 139 -25.71 -18.71 16.25
C GLU A 139 -25.97 -20.22 16.42
N ARG A 140 -24.98 -20.99 16.88
CA ARG A 140 -25.13 -22.45 17.03
C ARG A 140 -26.24 -22.81 18.01
N LYS A 141 -26.38 -22.04 19.09
CA LYS A 141 -27.45 -22.22 20.08
C LYS A 141 -28.82 -22.01 19.45
N ASP A 142 -29.00 -20.93 18.70
CA ASP A 142 -30.26 -20.62 18.03
C ASP A 142 -30.63 -21.67 16.98
N LEU A 143 -29.65 -22.12 16.18
CA LEU A 143 -29.82 -23.20 15.21
C LEU A 143 -30.31 -24.49 15.90
N ILE A 144 -29.64 -24.91 16.97
CA ILE A 144 -30.02 -26.12 17.72
C ILE A 144 -31.43 -25.98 18.30
N LEU A 145 -31.76 -24.82 18.90
CA LEU A 145 -33.09 -24.56 19.45
C LEU A 145 -34.17 -24.58 18.36
N GLU A 146 -33.89 -24.07 17.15
CA GLU A 146 -34.84 -24.14 16.03
C GLU A 146 -35.10 -25.59 15.59
N ILE A 147 -34.03 -26.39 15.46
CA ILE A 147 -34.15 -27.83 15.11
C ILE A 147 -34.98 -28.55 16.17
N ILE A 148 -34.68 -28.33 17.45
CA ILE A 148 -35.42 -28.91 18.57
C ILE A 148 -36.88 -28.48 18.55
N LYS A 149 -37.17 -27.21 18.30
CA LYS A 149 -38.53 -26.68 18.17
C LYS A 149 -39.28 -27.38 17.03
N ARG A 150 -38.65 -27.57 15.88
CA ARG A 150 -39.23 -28.29 14.73
C ARG A 150 -39.52 -29.75 15.07
N SER A 151 -38.58 -30.45 15.70
CA SER A 151 -38.74 -31.84 16.16
C SER A 151 -39.78 -31.97 17.27
N SER A 152 -39.98 -30.94 18.09
CA SER A 152 -40.99 -30.97 19.16
C SER A 152 -42.42 -31.05 18.62
N ALA A 153 -42.66 -30.64 17.37
CA ALA A 153 -43.97 -30.70 16.74
C ALA A 153 -44.39 -32.13 16.30
N SER A 154 -43.43 -33.04 16.13
CA SER A 154 -43.67 -34.41 15.64
C SER A 154 -43.63 -35.48 16.72
N VAL A 155 -43.32 -35.14 17.98
CA VAL A 155 -43.30 -36.08 19.10
C VAL A 155 -44.68 -36.31 19.70
N HIS A 156 -44.94 -37.54 20.16
CA HIS A 156 -46.19 -37.91 20.82
C HIS A 156 -46.43 -37.04 22.07
N PRO A 157 -47.59 -36.39 22.21
CA PRO A 157 -47.93 -35.59 23.39
C PRO A 157 -47.80 -36.40 24.69
N GLY A 158 -47.21 -35.82 25.73
CA GLY A 158 -47.02 -36.49 27.04
C GLY A 158 -45.92 -37.57 27.08
N SER A 159 -45.22 -37.81 25.98
CA SER A 159 -44.04 -38.70 25.98
C SER A 159 -42.86 -38.09 26.74
N ARG A 160 -41.90 -38.93 27.15
CA ARG A 160 -40.66 -38.44 27.77
C ARG A 160 -39.91 -37.48 26.84
N SER A 161 -39.88 -37.76 25.55
CA SER A 161 -39.27 -36.87 24.55
C SER A 161 -39.97 -35.51 24.52
N ALA A 162 -41.31 -35.47 24.52
CA ALA A 162 -42.05 -34.21 24.59
C ALA A 162 -41.72 -33.41 25.85
N HIS A 163 -41.67 -34.06 27.02
CA HIS A 163 -41.31 -33.39 28.28
C HIS A 163 -39.89 -32.79 28.25
N VAL A 164 -38.91 -33.52 27.72
CA VAL A 164 -37.51 -33.05 27.65
C VAL A 164 -37.36 -31.89 26.67
N LEU A 165 -37.92 -32.01 25.46
CA LEU A 165 -37.82 -30.95 24.44
C LEU A 165 -38.55 -29.67 24.90
N GLN A 166 -39.71 -29.80 25.55
CA GLN A 166 -40.44 -28.65 26.09
C GLN A 166 -39.70 -27.97 27.24
N ASP A 167 -39.13 -28.72 28.19
CA ASP A 167 -38.34 -28.14 29.28
C ASP A 167 -37.10 -27.42 28.73
N LEU A 168 -36.41 -28.03 27.77
CA LEU A 168 -35.24 -27.43 27.12
C LEU A 168 -35.60 -26.13 26.39
N LEU A 169 -36.69 -26.10 25.60
CA LEU A 169 -37.16 -24.88 24.93
C LEU A 169 -37.65 -23.81 25.93
N LYS A 170 -38.26 -24.21 27.05
CA LYS A 170 -38.74 -23.27 28.08
C LYS A 170 -37.60 -22.60 28.84
N ARG A 171 -36.51 -23.34 29.09
CA ARG A 171 -35.34 -22.86 29.85
C ARG A 171 -34.30 -22.14 28.99
N ASN A 172 -34.36 -22.28 27.67
CA ASN A 172 -33.40 -21.69 26.74
C ASN A 172 -34.10 -20.75 25.76
N GLN A 173 -33.84 -19.46 25.89
CA GLN A 173 -34.34 -18.46 24.94
C GLN A 173 -33.40 -18.36 23.74
N SER A 174 -33.99 -18.32 22.54
CA SER A 174 -33.28 -17.96 21.31
C SER A 174 -32.99 -16.47 21.29
N SER A 175 -31.88 -16.05 20.68
CA SER A 175 -31.56 -14.63 20.52
C SER A 175 -32.50 -13.91 19.53
N GLY A 176 -33.11 -14.66 18.63
CA GLY A 176 -33.97 -14.13 17.56
C GLY A 176 -33.20 -13.49 16.40
N ARG A 177 -31.85 -13.54 16.44
CA ARG A 177 -30.99 -12.98 15.40
C ARG A 177 -31.20 -13.68 14.06
N ARG A 178 -31.40 -15.00 14.07
CA ARG A 178 -31.62 -15.82 12.87
C ARG A 178 -32.87 -15.42 12.11
N GLU A 179 -33.99 -15.22 12.80
CA GLU A 179 -35.21 -14.71 12.18
C GLU A 179 -35.07 -13.25 11.73
N SER A 180 -34.28 -12.43 12.44
CA SER A 180 -33.96 -11.07 11.99
C SER A 180 -33.14 -11.07 10.71
N LEU A 181 -32.09 -11.88 10.66
CA LEU A 181 -31.22 -12.03 9.49
C LEU A 181 -32.02 -12.52 8.28
N LYS A 182 -32.91 -13.50 8.47
CA LYS A 182 -33.84 -13.92 7.42
C LYS A 182 -34.68 -12.77 6.88
N ARG A 183 -35.29 -11.97 7.76
CA ARG A 183 -36.10 -10.80 7.35
C ARG A 183 -35.26 -9.73 6.65
N GLU A 184 -34.04 -9.49 7.12
CA GLU A 184 -33.08 -8.57 6.51
C GLU A 184 -32.77 -9.02 5.08
N ILE A 185 -32.45 -10.30 4.87
CA ILE A 185 -32.18 -10.88 3.54
C ILE A 185 -33.42 -10.81 2.64
N ASP A 186 -34.60 -11.21 3.14
CA ASP A 186 -35.86 -11.17 2.40
C ASP A 186 -36.19 -9.74 1.92
N ASN A 187 -35.99 -8.75 2.78
CA ASN A 187 -36.23 -7.35 2.45
C ASN A 187 -35.20 -6.83 1.46
N LEU A 188 -33.94 -7.25 1.60
CA LEU A 188 -32.83 -6.79 0.78
C LEU A 188 -32.95 -7.22 -0.68
N PHE A 189 -33.47 -8.42 -0.93
CA PHE A 189 -33.73 -8.91 -2.29
C PHE A 189 -35.16 -8.67 -2.78
N LYS A 190 -36.01 -7.98 -2.01
CA LYS A 190 -37.38 -7.68 -2.40
C LYS A 190 -37.42 -6.81 -3.66
N GLY A 191 -37.92 -7.36 -4.75
CA GLY A 191 -37.99 -6.65 -6.04
C GLY A 191 -36.62 -6.47 -6.72
N TYR A 192 -35.62 -7.27 -6.35
CA TYR A 192 -34.28 -7.22 -6.92
C TYR A 192 -34.28 -7.29 -8.46
N ARG A 193 -33.53 -6.37 -9.09
CA ARG A 193 -33.34 -6.29 -10.55
C ARG A 193 -31.87 -6.19 -10.97
N LYS A 194 -31.02 -5.60 -10.13
CA LYS A 194 -29.58 -5.44 -10.34
C LYS A 194 -28.90 -5.14 -9.01
N VAL A 195 -27.60 -5.38 -8.93
CA VAL A 195 -26.81 -4.91 -7.78
C VAL A 195 -26.58 -3.41 -7.89
N GLU A 196 -27.04 -2.69 -6.88
CA GLU A 196 -26.79 -1.26 -6.69
C GLU A 196 -25.86 -1.04 -5.49
N SER A 197 -25.25 0.14 -5.39
CA SER A 197 -24.34 0.48 -4.28
C SER A 197 -24.96 0.24 -2.89
N PRO A 198 -26.25 0.59 -2.63
CA PRO A 198 -26.88 0.32 -1.34
C PRO A 198 -26.99 -1.17 -1.02
N LEU A 199 -27.41 -2.00 -1.99
CA LEU A 199 -27.50 -3.45 -1.82
C LEU A 199 -26.15 -4.06 -1.44
N ARG A 200 -25.07 -3.60 -2.09
CA ARG A 200 -23.71 -4.07 -1.81
C ARG A 200 -23.26 -3.71 -0.40
N SER A 201 -23.54 -2.47 0.02
CA SER A 201 -23.19 -2.01 1.38
C SER A 201 -23.96 -2.77 2.46
N GLU A 202 -25.26 -3.02 2.26
CA GLU A 202 -26.08 -3.78 3.21
C GLU A 202 -25.63 -5.25 3.29
N LEU A 203 -25.32 -5.89 2.16
CA LEU A 203 -24.75 -7.24 2.16
C LEU A 203 -23.44 -7.30 2.95
N GLN A 204 -22.55 -6.32 2.79
CA GLN A 204 -21.33 -6.21 3.58
C GLN A 204 -21.60 -6.03 5.07
N HIS A 205 -22.59 -5.22 5.44
CA HIS A 205 -23.00 -5.04 6.83
C HIS A 205 -23.54 -6.33 7.45
N LEU A 206 -24.22 -7.17 6.67
CA LEU A 206 -24.71 -8.49 7.09
C LEU A 206 -23.62 -9.57 7.14
N GLY A 207 -22.37 -9.26 6.77
CA GLY A 207 -21.25 -10.21 6.78
C GLY A 207 -21.03 -10.94 5.46
N PHE A 208 -21.60 -10.45 4.35
CA PHE A 208 -21.32 -10.98 3.01
C PHE A 208 -20.23 -10.21 2.29
N GLU A 209 -19.42 -10.91 1.51
CA GLU A 209 -18.44 -10.32 0.61
C GLU A 209 -18.65 -10.78 -0.83
N PHE A 210 -18.31 -9.92 -1.78
CA PHE A 210 -18.41 -10.23 -3.21
C PHE A 210 -17.08 -10.82 -3.71
N ILE A 211 -17.08 -12.09 -4.12
CA ILE A 211 -15.87 -12.81 -4.56
C ILE A 211 -15.64 -12.71 -6.07
N SER A 212 -16.71 -12.62 -6.87
CA SER A 212 -16.62 -12.56 -8.32
C SER A 212 -17.78 -11.81 -8.93
N ASP A 213 -17.47 -11.04 -9.97
CA ASP A 213 -18.42 -10.17 -10.67
C ASP A 213 -18.39 -10.40 -12.20
N ASN A 214 -18.25 -11.67 -12.62
CA ASN A 214 -18.27 -12.03 -14.05
C ASN A 214 -19.71 -12.05 -14.59
N HIS A 215 -20.21 -13.19 -15.08
CA HIS A 215 -21.59 -13.32 -15.60
C HIS A 215 -22.64 -13.43 -14.48
N HIS A 216 -22.22 -13.86 -13.29
CA HIS A 216 -23.02 -13.96 -12.08
C HIS A 216 -22.30 -13.26 -10.94
N HIS A 217 -23.06 -12.61 -10.05
CA HIS A 217 -22.53 -12.17 -8.78
C HIS A 217 -22.31 -13.39 -7.89
N LYS A 218 -21.15 -13.45 -7.23
CA LYS A 218 -20.88 -14.44 -6.20
C LYS A 218 -20.66 -13.74 -4.87
N ILE A 219 -21.43 -14.14 -3.86
CA ILE A 219 -21.27 -13.67 -2.49
C ILE A 219 -20.87 -14.81 -1.56
N ARG A 220 -20.07 -14.51 -0.54
CA ARG A 220 -19.66 -15.44 0.53
C ARG A 220 -20.02 -14.88 1.88
N PHE A 221 -20.52 -15.72 2.77
CA PHE A 221 -20.86 -15.34 4.13
C PHE A 221 -19.68 -15.61 5.08
N CYS A 222 -19.28 -14.61 5.87
CA CYS A 222 -18.27 -14.69 6.92
C CYS A 222 -16.93 -15.35 6.50
N ASP A 223 -16.44 -15.07 5.29
CA ASP A 223 -15.20 -15.62 4.71
C ASP A 223 -15.11 -17.15 4.64
N ASP A 224 -16.24 -17.84 4.78
CA ASP A 224 -16.27 -19.30 4.72
C ASP A 224 -16.78 -19.77 3.33
N PRO A 225 -15.91 -20.44 2.54
CA PRO A 225 -16.23 -20.82 1.17
C PRO A 225 -17.41 -21.80 1.07
N ARG A 226 -17.77 -22.51 2.15
CA ARG A 226 -18.93 -23.42 2.21
C ARG A 226 -20.24 -22.65 1.97
N TYR A 227 -20.29 -21.37 2.33
CA TYR A 227 -21.48 -20.53 2.26
C TYR A 227 -21.43 -19.53 1.11
N THR A 228 -21.04 -20.03 -0.08
CA THR A 228 -21.02 -19.23 -1.32
C THR A 228 -22.34 -19.35 -2.08
N VAL A 229 -22.89 -18.22 -2.50
CA VAL A 229 -24.12 -18.12 -3.32
C VAL A 229 -23.80 -17.41 -4.63
N SER A 230 -24.34 -17.91 -5.74
CA SER A 230 -24.21 -17.29 -7.07
C SER A 230 -25.58 -16.87 -7.59
N PHE A 231 -25.72 -15.62 -8.07
CA PHE A 231 -26.97 -15.12 -8.64
C PHE A 231 -26.76 -14.23 -9.87
N ALA A 232 -27.79 -14.12 -10.71
CA ALA A 232 -27.73 -13.35 -11.96
C ALA A 232 -27.61 -11.83 -11.69
N LYS A 233 -26.84 -11.14 -12.55
CA LYS A 233 -26.71 -9.67 -12.51
C LYS A 233 -28.02 -8.96 -12.78
N THR A 234 -28.71 -9.40 -13.82
CA THR A 234 -29.98 -8.83 -14.27
C THR A 234 -30.95 -9.98 -14.50
N PRO A 235 -31.66 -10.44 -13.46
CA PRO A 235 -32.68 -11.47 -13.63
C PRO A 235 -33.83 -10.96 -14.50
N SER A 236 -34.32 -11.83 -15.40
CA SER A 236 -35.54 -11.59 -16.17
C SER A 236 -36.81 -11.99 -15.40
N ASP A 237 -36.69 -12.85 -14.39
CA ASP A 237 -37.79 -13.35 -13.58
C ASP A 237 -38.11 -12.40 -12.41
N TRP A 238 -39.38 -12.05 -12.25
CA TRP A 238 -39.88 -11.24 -11.14
C TRP A 238 -39.74 -11.92 -9.78
N ARG A 239 -39.60 -13.26 -9.75
CA ARG A 239 -39.36 -14.05 -8.54
C ARG A 239 -37.89 -14.17 -8.18
N ALA A 240 -36.97 -13.69 -9.01
CA ALA A 240 -35.55 -13.91 -8.83
C ALA A 240 -35.05 -13.43 -7.46
N GLY A 241 -35.47 -12.25 -7.01
CA GLY A 241 -35.11 -11.76 -5.67
C GLY A 241 -35.50 -12.71 -4.54
N LYS A 242 -36.72 -13.25 -4.58
CA LYS A 242 -37.19 -14.23 -3.60
C LYS A 242 -36.37 -15.53 -3.67
N ASN A 243 -36.10 -16.02 -4.86
CA ASN A 243 -35.33 -17.26 -5.04
C ASN A 243 -33.88 -17.09 -4.53
N ILE A 244 -33.28 -15.90 -4.71
CA ILE A 244 -31.95 -15.58 -4.19
C ILE A 244 -31.96 -15.53 -2.66
N ALA A 245 -32.94 -14.82 -2.07
CA ALA A 245 -33.09 -14.78 -0.62
C ALA A 245 -33.29 -16.18 -0.02
N ASP A 246 -34.12 -17.01 -0.67
CA ASP A 246 -34.34 -18.40 -0.26
C ASP A 246 -33.03 -19.22 -0.38
N ASP A 247 -32.26 -19.14 -1.47
CA ASP A 247 -30.99 -19.88 -1.61
C ASP A 247 -29.95 -19.44 -0.57
N ILE A 248 -29.87 -18.14 -0.28
CA ILE A 248 -29.02 -17.60 0.80
C ILE A 248 -29.45 -18.21 2.14
N CYS A 249 -30.74 -18.08 2.48
CA CYS A 249 -31.25 -18.57 3.76
C CYS A 249 -31.05 -20.08 3.92
N HIS A 250 -31.31 -20.89 2.90
CA HIS A 250 -31.14 -22.35 3.00
C HIS A 250 -29.68 -22.77 3.20
N ARG A 251 -28.71 -21.96 2.79
CA ARG A 251 -27.29 -22.28 2.96
C ARG A 251 -26.74 -21.85 4.31
N ILE A 252 -27.21 -20.72 4.85
CA ILE A 252 -26.62 -20.11 6.06
C ILE A 252 -27.51 -20.19 7.30
N LEU A 253 -28.82 -20.40 7.11
CA LEU A 253 -29.80 -20.57 8.17
C LEU A 253 -30.36 -22.00 8.09
#